data_AF-A0A917GU80-F1
#
_entry.id   AF-A0A917GU80-F1
#
_cell.length_a   1.000
_cell.length_b   1.000
_cell.length_c   1.000
_cell.angle_alpha   90.00
_cell.angle_beta   90.00
_cell.angle_gamma   90.00
#
_symmetry.space_group_name_H-M   'P 1'
#
loop_
_entity.id
_entity.type
_entity.pdbx_description
1 polymer ?
#
loop_
_entity_poly.entity_id
_entity_poly.type
_entity_poly.pdbx_seq_one_letter_code
_entity_poly.pdbx_strand_id
1 'polypeptide(L)'
;MNPGYMTLWIVMILLILIATGWSEWVGAAAVNKRKLTIIAAGCIVLQPLQHMTAFGAISVEWHASAVLLMLAALSAVHGQSLAESKWYLLLCALLTGVIWGCLQKMYLADPVFYWLDPRWDAPLLGGLLAAAFSSKAKHQFAVLVFSAVFAEINFAVLSGGRYIGAVGELAWWDGLWIAFAAVRIISLSFAILRSIMENLAVFFMKNKRSSPE
;
A
#
# COMPACT_ATOMS: atom_id res chain seq x y z
N MET A 1 19.94 -3.27 -2.12
CA MET A 1 19.40 -1.96 -2.56
C MET A 1 19.52 -0.96 -1.41
N ASN A 2 19.90 0.30 -1.66
CA ASN A 2 19.93 1.29 -0.58
C ASN A 2 18.52 1.62 -0.10
N PRO A 3 18.27 1.72 1.22
CA PRO A 3 16.96 2.09 1.73
C PRO A 3 16.58 3.49 1.24
N GLY A 4 15.36 3.65 0.72
CA GLY A 4 14.86 4.91 0.18
C GLY A 4 15.14 5.15 -1.30
N TYR A 5 15.82 4.22 -1.97
CA TYR A 5 16.16 4.39 -3.37
C TYR A 5 14.90 4.56 -4.22
N MET A 6 13.91 3.65 -4.08
CA MET A 6 12.68 3.72 -4.87
C MET A 6 11.90 4.99 -4.55
N THR A 7 11.81 5.36 -3.28
CA THR A 7 11.12 6.57 -2.81
C THR A 7 11.73 7.82 -3.41
N LEU A 8 13.06 7.95 -3.40
CA LEU A 8 13.75 9.10 -4.00
C LEU A 8 13.49 9.20 -5.51
N TRP A 9 13.57 8.07 -6.22
CA TRP A 9 13.29 8.04 -7.66
C TRP A 9 11.85 8.44 -7.98
N ILE A 10 10.88 7.89 -7.24
CA ILE A 10 9.46 8.21 -7.43
C ILE A 10 9.21 9.70 -7.15
N VAL A 11 9.75 10.25 -6.06
CA VAL A 11 9.61 11.68 -5.72
C VAL A 11 10.25 12.55 -6.79
N MET A 12 11.44 12.20 -7.28
CA MET A 12 12.13 12.95 -8.34
C MET A 12 11.32 12.95 -9.64
N ILE A 13 10.82 11.79 -10.08
CA ILE A 13 9.96 11.67 -11.26
C ILE A 13 8.68 12.50 -11.08
N LEU A 14 8.06 12.43 -9.90
CA LEU A 14 6.86 13.19 -9.58
C LEU A 14 7.12 14.71 -9.64
N LEU A 15 8.24 15.17 -9.10
CA LEU A 15 8.65 16.59 -9.17
C LEU A 15 8.86 17.03 -10.61
N ILE A 16 9.51 16.22 -11.45
CA ILE A 16 9.70 16.50 -12.87
C ILE A 16 8.33 16.60 -13.58
N LEU A 17 7.43 15.65 -13.35
CA LEU A 17 6.09 15.63 -13.96
C LEU A 17 5.21 16.82 -13.53
N ILE A 18 5.35 17.27 -12.28
CA ILE A 18 4.67 18.48 -11.79
C ILE A 18 5.27 19.72 -12.43
N ALA A 19 6.60 19.87 -12.43
CA ALA A 19 7.30 21.03 -12.98
C ALA A 19 7.07 21.19 -14.49
N THR A 20 6.95 20.08 -15.21
CA THR A 20 6.75 20.06 -16.67
C THR A 20 5.28 20.20 -17.09
N GLY A 21 4.33 20.22 -16.16
CA GLY A 21 2.90 20.33 -16.47
C GLY A 21 2.24 19.03 -16.94
N TRP A 22 2.98 17.91 -17.00
CA TRP A 22 2.46 16.60 -17.42
C TRP A 22 1.52 15.96 -16.40
N SER A 23 1.35 16.56 -15.22
CA SER A 23 0.45 16.07 -14.16
C SER A 23 -1.00 15.83 -14.61
N GLU A 24 -1.48 16.54 -15.64
CA GLU A 24 -2.84 16.40 -16.15
C GLU A 24 -3.05 15.08 -16.91
N TRP A 25 -2.02 14.61 -17.60
CA TRP A 25 -2.04 13.36 -18.36
C TRP A 25 -1.93 12.11 -17.49
N VAL A 26 -1.33 12.22 -16.30
CA VAL A 26 -1.15 11.10 -15.36
C VAL A 26 -2.41 10.86 -14.50
N GLY A 27 -3.52 11.54 -14.79
CA GLY A 27 -4.80 11.34 -14.07
C GLY A 27 -4.84 12.00 -12.69
N ALA A 28 -3.86 12.85 -12.33
CA ALA A 28 -3.93 13.67 -11.12
C ALA A 28 -5.02 14.76 -11.20
N ALA A 29 -5.66 14.93 -12.37
CA ALA A 29 -6.71 15.92 -12.62
C ALA A 29 -8.04 15.63 -11.88
N ALA A 30 -8.37 14.36 -11.58
CA ALA A 30 -9.64 13.98 -10.95
C ALA A 30 -9.63 14.05 -9.41
N VAL A 31 -8.44 14.16 -8.79
CA VAL A 31 -8.28 14.24 -7.34
C VAL A 31 -8.05 15.70 -6.94
N ASN A 32 -8.49 16.10 -5.75
CA ASN A 32 -8.24 17.43 -5.21
C ASN A 32 -6.72 17.66 -5.07
N LYS A 33 -6.06 18.12 -6.15
CA LYS A 33 -4.60 18.25 -6.30
C LYS A 33 -3.98 18.90 -5.08
N ARG A 34 -4.63 19.95 -4.57
CA ARG A 34 -4.21 20.70 -3.39
C ARG A 34 -4.11 19.83 -2.13
N LYS A 35 -5.05 18.92 -1.88
CA LYS A 35 -4.99 18.04 -0.71
C LYS A 35 -3.85 17.03 -0.84
N LEU A 36 -3.69 16.43 -2.02
CA LEU A 36 -2.62 15.47 -2.27
C LEU A 36 -1.24 16.11 -2.16
N THR A 37 -1.05 17.30 -2.74
CA THR A 37 0.23 18.02 -2.67
C THR A 37 0.56 18.46 -1.25
N ILE A 38 -0.43 18.91 -0.47
CA ILE A 38 -0.22 19.26 0.95
C ILE A 38 0.20 18.03 1.75
N ILE A 39 -0.47 16.87 1.56
CA ILE A 39 -0.10 15.63 2.26
C ILE A 39 1.31 15.19 1.84
N ALA A 40 1.62 15.18 0.54
CA ALA A 40 2.93 14.78 0.05
C ALA A 40 4.05 15.71 0.55
N ALA A 41 3.85 17.02 0.47
CA ALA A 41 4.80 18.00 1.00
C ALA A 41 4.95 17.86 2.53
N GLY A 42 3.84 17.64 3.24
CA GLY A 42 3.84 17.36 4.67
C GLY A 42 4.67 16.12 5.02
N CYS A 43 4.52 15.01 4.28
CA CYS A 43 5.31 13.81 4.48
C CYS A 43 6.81 14.06 4.30
N ILE A 44 7.20 14.82 3.26
CA ILE A 44 8.61 15.15 3.00
C ILE A 44 9.18 16.04 4.11
N VAL A 45 8.46 17.10 4.49
CA VAL A 45 8.92 18.07 5.50
C VAL A 45 8.99 17.45 6.90
N LEU A 46 8.07 16.53 7.22
CA LEU A 46 8.01 15.85 8.51
C LEU A 46 8.90 14.60 8.60
N GLN A 47 9.55 14.20 7.50
CA GLN A 47 10.43 13.03 7.47
C GLN A 47 11.56 13.03 8.53
N PRO A 48 12.27 14.15 8.81
CA PRO A 48 13.35 14.15 9.80
C PRO A 48 12.84 14.12 11.26
N LEU A 49 11.54 14.33 11.49
CA LEU A 49 10.97 14.28 12.83
C LEU A 49 10.65 12.84 13.19
N GLN A 50 11.46 12.28 14.08
CA GLN A 50 11.33 10.92 14.57
C GLN A 50 11.19 10.87 16.09
N HIS A 51 10.43 9.91 16.58
CA HIS A 51 10.23 9.66 17.99
C HIS A 51 10.29 8.17 18.27
N MET A 52 11.18 7.78 19.19
CA MET A 52 11.33 6.39 19.60
C MET A 52 10.41 6.09 20.79
N THR A 53 9.61 5.04 20.66
CA THR A 53 8.77 4.51 21.74
C THR A 53 9.28 3.13 22.12
N ALA A 54 9.48 2.90 23.43
CA ALA A 54 9.92 1.62 23.95
C ALA A 54 8.83 1.03 24.84
N PHE A 55 8.43 -0.22 24.54
CA PHE A 55 7.49 -1.02 25.29
C PHE A 55 8.21 -2.28 25.79
N GLY A 56 8.83 -2.19 26.96
CA GLY A 56 9.65 -3.27 27.51
C GLY A 56 10.85 -3.57 26.60
N ALA A 57 10.91 -4.80 26.07
CA ALA A 57 11.97 -5.22 25.16
C ALA A 57 11.75 -4.76 23.70
N ILE A 58 10.56 -4.28 23.35
CA ILE A 58 10.22 -3.89 21.97
C ILE A 58 10.40 -2.38 21.82
N SER A 59 11.17 -1.97 20.83
CA SER A 59 11.32 -0.55 20.47
C SER A 59 10.81 -0.30 19.06
N VAL A 60 9.99 0.73 18.92
CA VAL A 60 9.46 1.19 17.63
C VAL A 60 9.76 2.69 17.48
N GLU A 61 10.45 3.01 16.41
CA GLU A 61 10.70 4.37 15.95
C GLU A 61 9.57 4.82 15.02
N TRP A 62 9.01 5.98 15.31
CA TRP A 62 7.90 6.58 14.59
C TRP A 62 8.34 7.86 13.92
N HIS A 63 8.22 7.92 12.59
CA HIS A 63 8.37 9.18 11.86
C HIS A 63 7.03 9.90 11.77
N ALA A 64 7.05 11.23 11.97
CA ALA A 64 5.85 12.07 11.87
C ALA A 64 5.20 12.01 10.48
N SER A 65 5.98 11.72 9.43
CA SER A 65 5.50 11.50 8.07
C SER A 65 4.55 10.31 7.96
N ALA A 66 4.85 9.19 8.63
CA ALA A 66 3.95 8.02 8.66
C ALA A 66 2.67 8.30 9.45
N VAL A 67 2.77 9.05 10.55
CA VAL A 67 1.58 9.48 11.31
C VAL A 67 0.66 10.34 10.45
N LEU A 68 1.20 11.30 9.72
CA LEU A 68 0.44 12.11 8.77
C LEU A 68 -0.25 11.22 7.71
N LEU A 69 0.47 10.21 7.19
CA LEU A 69 -0.08 9.29 6.19
C LEU A 69 -1.21 8.42 6.74
N MET A 70 -1.10 7.95 7.99
CA MET A 70 -2.18 7.23 8.68
C MET A 70 -3.42 8.11 8.85
N LEU A 71 -3.24 9.37 9.26
CA LEU A 71 -4.34 10.33 9.36
C LEU A 71 -4.99 10.60 8.00
N ALA A 72 -4.19 10.73 6.94
CA ALA A 72 -4.68 10.85 5.57
C ALA A 72 -5.50 9.61 5.15
N ALA A 73 -5.01 8.40 5.44
CA ALA A 73 -5.72 7.14 5.20
C ALA A 73 -7.07 7.07 5.94
N LEU A 74 -7.11 7.46 7.21
CA LEU A 74 -8.36 7.54 7.99
C LEU A 74 -9.33 8.54 7.39
N SER A 75 -8.85 9.73 7.02
CA SER A 75 -9.68 10.77 6.42
C SER A 75 -10.31 10.33 5.09
N ALA A 76 -9.62 9.48 4.32
CA ALA A 76 -10.11 8.94 3.06
C ALA A 76 -11.29 7.97 3.24
N VAL A 77 -11.41 7.34 4.42
CA VAL A 77 -12.46 6.35 4.75
C VAL A 77 -13.57 6.95 5.63
N HIS A 78 -13.31 8.06 6.33
CA HIS A 78 -14.19 8.61 7.38
C HIS A 78 -15.63 8.90 6.92
N GLY A 79 -15.84 9.35 5.68
CA GLY A 79 -17.15 9.73 5.13
C GLY A 79 -18.00 8.61 4.50
N GLN A 80 -17.62 7.33 4.67
CA GLN A 80 -18.41 6.21 4.14
C GLN A 80 -19.37 5.69 5.23
N SER A 81 -20.67 5.60 4.91
CA SER A 81 -21.78 5.55 5.89
C SER A 81 -21.98 4.22 6.63
N LEU A 82 -21.07 3.25 6.51
CA LEU A 82 -21.19 1.94 7.14
C LEU A 82 -20.04 1.76 8.14
N ALA A 83 -20.32 1.92 9.43
CA ALA A 83 -19.35 1.68 10.50
C ALA A 83 -18.78 0.25 10.48
N GLU A 84 -19.58 -0.74 10.07
CA GLU A 84 -19.16 -2.13 9.87
C GLU A 84 -18.03 -2.27 8.85
N SER A 85 -18.05 -1.44 7.78
CA SER A 85 -16.98 -1.46 6.78
C SER A 85 -15.64 -0.98 7.35
N LYS A 86 -15.64 -0.13 8.38
CA LYS A 86 -14.41 0.39 8.99
C LYS A 86 -13.69 -0.71 9.79
N TRP A 87 -14.44 -1.51 10.55
CA TRP A 87 -13.86 -2.63 11.29
C TRP A 87 -13.38 -3.74 10.37
N TYR A 88 -14.13 -4.05 9.32
CA TYR A 88 -13.69 -4.99 8.30
C TYR A 88 -12.34 -4.58 7.69
N LEU A 89 -12.20 -3.31 7.28
CA LEU A 89 -10.94 -2.81 6.70
C LEU A 89 -9.78 -2.84 7.69
N LEU A 90 -10.03 -2.56 8.97
CA LEU A 90 -9.00 -2.64 10.00
C LEU A 90 -8.56 -4.09 10.25
N LEU A 91 -9.50 -5.04 10.25
CA LEU A 91 -9.20 -6.47 10.36
C LEU A 91 -8.40 -6.97 9.15
N CYS A 92 -8.77 -6.55 7.94
CA CYS A 92 -8.00 -6.81 6.73
C CYS A 92 -6.58 -6.24 6.82
N ALA A 93 -6.44 -4.98 7.27
CA ALA A 93 -5.13 -4.35 7.44
C ALA A 93 -4.27 -5.08 8.47
N LEU A 94 -4.88 -5.51 9.58
CA LEU A 94 -4.22 -6.29 10.62
C LEU A 94 -3.76 -7.63 10.08
N LEU A 95 -4.64 -8.39 9.41
CA LEU A 95 -4.32 -9.69 8.84
C LEU A 95 -3.20 -9.58 7.80
N THR A 96 -3.29 -8.61 6.88
CA THR A 96 -2.24 -8.34 5.90
C THR A 96 -0.93 -7.95 6.57
N GLY A 97 -0.97 -7.10 7.59
CA GLY A 97 0.22 -6.68 8.34
C GLY A 97 0.89 -7.82 9.09
N VAL A 98 0.10 -8.71 9.70
CA VAL A 98 0.62 -9.92 10.36
C VAL A 98 1.30 -10.83 9.34
N ILE A 99 0.67 -11.11 8.19
CA ILE A 99 1.25 -11.96 7.16
C ILE A 99 2.54 -11.34 6.61
N TRP A 100 2.53 -10.03 6.34
CA TRP A 100 3.71 -9.29 5.87
C TRP A 100 4.85 -9.38 6.89
N GLY A 101 4.62 -9.04 8.16
CA GLY A 101 5.64 -9.10 9.22
C GLY A 101 6.17 -10.51 9.49
N CYS A 102 5.30 -11.52 9.46
CA CYS A 102 5.69 -12.92 9.55
C CYS A 102 6.60 -13.35 8.40
N LEU A 103 6.33 -12.93 7.16
CA LEU A 103 7.19 -13.21 6.02
C LEU A 103 8.55 -12.56 6.15
N GLN A 104 8.62 -11.29 6.55
CA GLN A 104 9.89 -10.63 6.83
C GLN A 104 10.70 -11.41 7.88
N LYS A 105 10.03 -11.92 8.92
CA LYS A 105 10.68 -12.75 9.93
C LYS A 105 11.16 -14.09 9.40
N MET A 106 10.34 -14.75 8.58
CA MET A 106 10.67 -16.03 7.96
C MET A 106 11.87 -15.90 7.04
N TYR A 107 11.92 -14.86 6.21
CA TYR A 107 13.05 -14.58 5.32
C TYR A 107 14.34 -14.22 6.06
N LEU A 108 14.23 -13.60 7.24
CA LEU A 108 15.40 -13.42 8.10
C LEU A 108 15.88 -14.73 8.75
N ALA A 109 14.97 -15.66 9.04
CA ALA A 109 15.33 -16.93 9.67
C ALA A 109 15.95 -17.91 8.67
N ASP A 110 15.43 -17.96 7.45
CA ASP A 110 15.93 -18.82 6.39
C ASP A 110 15.82 -18.13 5.01
N PRO A 111 16.96 -17.80 4.36
CA PRO A 111 16.98 -17.13 3.07
C PRO A 111 16.54 -18.02 1.89
N VAL A 112 16.30 -19.32 2.09
CA VAL A 112 15.88 -20.22 0.99
C VAL A 112 14.45 -19.91 0.50
N PHE A 113 13.65 -19.19 1.28
CA PHE A 113 12.23 -18.98 0.98
C PHE A 113 11.88 -17.71 0.18
N TYR A 114 12.82 -16.78 -0.05
CA TYR A 114 12.51 -15.59 -0.85
C TYR A 114 12.61 -15.88 -2.36
N TRP A 115 11.70 -15.30 -3.15
CA TRP A 115 11.57 -15.52 -4.58
C TRP A 115 12.40 -14.51 -5.40
N LEU A 116 12.30 -13.23 -5.05
CA LEU A 116 13.03 -12.15 -5.73
C LEU A 116 14.00 -11.47 -4.78
N ASP A 117 13.45 -10.83 -3.75
CA ASP A 117 14.21 -10.14 -2.70
C ASP A 117 13.31 -10.07 -1.45
N PRO A 118 13.82 -10.35 -0.25
CA PRO A 118 13.04 -10.26 0.99
C PRO A 118 12.33 -8.92 1.20
N ARG A 119 12.89 -7.83 0.64
CA ARG A 119 12.34 -6.48 0.73
C ARG A 119 11.21 -6.22 -0.24
N TRP A 120 11.05 -7.04 -1.27
CA TRP A 120 10.03 -6.89 -2.31
C TRP A 120 8.86 -7.85 -2.08
N ASP A 121 9.17 -9.11 -1.76
CA ASP A 121 8.17 -10.18 -1.71
C ASP A 121 7.07 -9.92 -0.67
N ALA A 122 7.44 -9.47 0.53
CA ALA A 122 6.48 -9.19 1.59
C ALA A 122 5.54 -8.01 1.24
N PRO A 123 6.03 -6.85 0.76
CA PRO A 123 5.15 -5.80 0.26
C PRO A 123 4.32 -6.19 -0.97
N LEU A 124 4.86 -6.99 -1.90
CA LEU A 124 4.11 -7.49 -3.06
C LEU A 124 2.90 -8.32 -2.61
N LEU A 125 3.10 -9.20 -1.63
CA LEU A 125 1.99 -9.96 -1.05
C LEU A 125 1.00 -9.05 -0.31
N GLY A 126 1.49 -8.02 0.39
CA GLY A 126 0.65 -6.99 1.00
C GLY A 126 -0.27 -6.31 -0.02
N GLY A 127 0.27 -5.95 -1.19
CA GLY A 127 -0.47 -5.43 -2.32
C GLY A 127 -1.50 -6.41 -2.89
N LEU A 128 -1.15 -7.69 -3.03
CA LEU A 128 -2.06 -8.74 -3.47
C LEU A 128 -3.25 -8.92 -2.53
N LEU A 129 -2.99 -9.00 -1.22
CA LEU A 129 -4.03 -9.16 -0.21
C LEU A 129 -4.94 -7.92 -0.16
N ALA A 130 -4.38 -6.71 -0.22
CA ALA A 130 -5.16 -5.49 -0.25
C ALA A 130 -6.10 -5.42 -1.48
N ALA A 131 -5.66 -5.93 -2.64
CA ALA A 131 -6.47 -6.00 -3.85
C ALA A 131 -7.59 -7.04 -3.72
N ALA A 132 -7.31 -8.16 -3.04
CA ALA A 132 -8.29 -9.21 -2.79
C ALA A 132 -9.39 -8.76 -1.81
N PHE A 133 -9.06 -7.95 -0.80
CA PHE A 133 -10.02 -7.51 0.22
C PHE A 133 -10.93 -6.35 -0.20
N SER A 134 -10.51 -5.51 -1.15
CA SER A 134 -11.36 -4.42 -1.63
C SER A 134 -11.02 -4.01 -3.04
N SER A 135 -12.04 -3.66 -3.83
CA SER A 135 -11.90 -3.05 -5.16
C SER A 135 -11.85 -1.52 -5.12
N LYS A 136 -12.20 -0.90 -3.97
CA LYS A 136 -12.23 0.56 -3.84
C LYS A 136 -10.84 1.10 -3.54
N ALA A 137 -10.35 1.98 -4.41
CA ALA A 137 -9.04 2.63 -4.29
C ALA A 137 -8.76 3.25 -2.90
N LYS A 138 -9.76 3.90 -2.28
CA LYS A 138 -9.62 4.53 -0.95
C LYS A 138 -9.47 3.50 0.17
N HIS A 139 -10.16 2.37 0.04
CA HIS A 139 -10.08 1.26 1.00
C HIS A 139 -8.75 0.55 0.89
N GLN A 140 -8.32 0.23 -0.33
CA GLN A 140 -7.00 -0.36 -0.60
C GLN A 140 -5.87 0.50 -0.02
N PHE A 141 -5.93 1.83 -0.23
CA PHE A 141 -4.94 2.75 0.34
C PHE A 141 -4.90 2.68 1.87
N ALA A 142 -6.06 2.72 2.53
CA ALA A 142 -6.10 2.62 3.99
C ALA A 142 -5.57 1.28 4.49
N VAL A 143 -6.00 0.17 3.87
CA VAL A 143 -5.52 -1.18 4.22
C VAL A 143 -4.01 -1.26 4.10
N LEU A 144 -3.43 -0.77 3.00
CA LEU A 144 -1.99 -0.79 2.77
C LEU A 144 -1.22 0.00 3.82
N VAL A 145 -1.59 1.26 4.08
CA VAL A 145 -0.90 2.12 5.05
C VAL A 145 -0.93 1.48 6.43
N PHE A 146 -2.10 1.02 6.90
CA PHE A 146 -2.21 0.38 8.21
C PHE A 146 -1.49 -0.97 8.25
N SER A 147 -1.55 -1.77 7.18
CA SER A 147 -0.83 -3.04 7.12
C SER A 147 0.68 -2.87 7.18
N ALA A 148 1.24 -1.84 6.55
CA ALA A 148 2.67 -1.56 6.58
C ALA A 148 3.14 -1.14 7.98
N VAL A 149 2.29 -0.42 8.74
CA VAL A 149 2.57 -0.11 10.15
C VAL A 149 2.50 -1.37 11.01
N PHE A 150 1.44 -2.18 10.85
CA PHE A 150 1.30 -3.42 11.60
C PHE A 150 2.40 -4.43 11.28
N ALA A 151 2.91 -4.45 10.04
CA ALA A 151 4.02 -5.30 9.64
C ALA A 151 5.30 -4.98 10.44
N GLU A 152 5.68 -3.71 10.54
CA GLU A 152 6.86 -3.28 11.31
C GLU A 152 6.70 -3.60 12.80
N ILE A 153 5.53 -3.33 13.38
CA ILE A 153 5.26 -3.65 14.79
C ILE A 153 5.34 -5.18 15.00
N ASN A 154 4.71 -5.96 14.13
CA ASN A 154 4.71 -7.41 14.22
C ASN A 154 6.13 -7.98 14.09
N PHE A 155 6.90 -7.47 13.15
CA PHE A 155 8.28 -7.88 12.92
C PHE A 155 9.21 -7.53 14.10
N ALA A 156 9.02 -6.38 14.74
CA ALA A 156 9.72 -6.00 15.97
C ALA A 156 9.35 -6.92 17.14
N VAL A 157 8.06 -7.24 17.30
CA VAL A 157 7.57 -8.19 18.31
C VAL A 157 8.18 -9.58 18.10
N LEU A 158 8.11 -10.13 16.89
CA LEU A 158 8.63 -11.45 16.53
C LEU A 158 10.15 -11.55 16.64
N SER A 159 10.85 -10.42 16.55
CA SER A 159 12.31 -10.37 16.70
C SER A 159 12.79 -10.24 18.15
N GLY A 160 11.86 -10.21 19.11
CA GLY A 160 12.19 -10.27 20.55
C GLY A 160 13.09 -9.13 21.01
N GLY A 161 12.92 -7.92 20.46
CA GLY A 161 13.69 -6.74 20.84
C GLY A 161 15.06 -6.59 20.19
N ARG A 162 15.47 -7.52 19.32
CA ARG A 162 16.73 -7.40 18.54
C ARG A 162 16.60 -6.47 17.33
N TYR A 163 15.37 -6.15 16.95
CA TYR A 163 15.04 -5.29 15.83
C TYR A 163 14.24 -4.09 16.34
N ILE A 164 14.64 -2.90 15.89
CA ILE A 164 13.90 -1.67 16.14
C ILE A 164 12.97 -1.47 14.94
N GLY A 165 11.66 -1.59 15.17
CA GLY A 165 10.68 -1.33 14.11
C GLY A 165 10.72 0.13 13.69
N ALA A 166 10.87 0.41 12.39
CA ALA A 166 11.08 1.78 11.90
C ALA A 166 9.93 2.22 10.99
N VAL A 167 8.88 2.78 11.60
CA VAL A 167 7.65 3.17 10.90
C VAL A 167 7.82 4.55 10.28
N GLY A 168 7.85 4.61 8.94
CA GLY A 168 8.04 5.84 8.17
C GLY A 168 9.48 6.14 7.80
N GLU A 169 10.41 5.22 8.08
CA GLU A 169 11.76 5.27 7.54
C GLU A 169 11.72 5.17 6.00
N LEU A 170 12.78 5.56 5.32
CA LEU A 170 12.87 5.49 3.87
C LEU A 170 12.70 4.05 3.32
N ALA A 171 13.17 3.04 4.05
CA ALA A 171 12.94 1.63 3.69
C ALA A 171 11.44 1.24 3.77
N TRP A 172 10.75 1.78 4.78
CA TRP A 172 9.31 1.58 4.95
C TRP A 172 8.52 2.18 3.80
N TRP A 173 8.90 3.37 3.33
CA TRP A 173 8.30 4.01 2.15
C TRP A 173 8.51 3.19 0.88
N ASP A 174 9.71 2.64 0.67
CA ASP A 174 9.98 1.77 -0.49
C ASP A 174 9.03 0.57 -0.50
N GLY A 175 8.86 -0.10 0.65
CA GLY A 175 7.89 -1.20 0.79
C GLY A 175 6.45 -0.76 0.50
N LEU A 176 6.03 0.39 1.05
CA LEU A 176 4.69 0.92 0.79
C LEU A 176 4.45 1.21 -0.70
N TRP A 177 5.43 1.78 -1.41
CA TRP A 177 5.33 2.04 -2.84
C TRP A 177 5.23 0.76 -3.67
N ILE A 178 6.00 -0.27 -3.32
CA ILE A 178 5.92 -1.59 -3.96
C ILE A 178 4.53 -2.19 -3.76
N ALA A 179 4.01 -2.18 -2.53
CA ALA A 179 2.68 -2.69 -2.22
C ALA A 179 1.58 -1.90 -2.95
N PHE A 180 1.72 -0.58 -3.05
CA PHE A 180 0.82 0.27 -3.81
C PHE A 180 0.88 0.01 -5.32
N ALA A 181 2.07 -0.20 -5.89
CA ALA A 181 2.20 -0.58 -7.30
C ALA A 181 1.53 -1.94 -7.56
N ALA A 182 1.78 -2.93 -6.68
CA ALA A 182 1.18 -4.25 -6.78
C ALA A 182 -0.35 -4.21 -6.71
N VAL A 183 -0.94 -3.50 -5.73
CA VAL A 183 -2.40 -3.42 -5.60
C VAL A 183 -3.05 -2.85 -6.86
N ARG A 184 -2.40 -1.87 -7.50
CA ARG A 184 -2.91 -1.21 -8.71
C ARG A 184 -2.82 -2.12 -9.93
N ILE A 185 -1.68 -2.78 -10.13
CA ILE A 185 -1.50 -3.73 -11.23
C ILE A 185 -2.55 -4.84 -11.11
N ILE A 186 -2.71 -5.41 -9.93
CA ILE A 186 -3.65 -6.52 -9.69
C ILE A 186 -5.10 -6.07 -9.90
N SER A 187 -5.48 -4.91 -9.36
CA SER A 187 -6.83 -4.36 -9.55
C SER A 187 -7.13 -4.06 -11.02
N LEU A 188 -6.16 -3.53 -11.76
CA LEU A 188 -6.30 -3.25 -13.19
C LEU A 188 -6.43 -4.55 -13.99
N SER A 189 -5.62 -5.56 -13.68
CA SER A 189 -5.70 -6.89 -14.29
C SER A 189 -7.09 -7.53 -14.08
N PHE A 190 -7.63 -7.45 -12.86
CA PHE A 190 -8.99 -7.93 -12.59
C PHE A 190 -10.06 -7.15 -13.35
N ALA A 191 -9.92 -5.82 -13.47
CA ALA A 191 -10.86 -4.99 -14.22
C ALA A 191 -10.83 -5.33 -15.72
N ILE A 192 -9.64 -5.53 -16.30
CA ILE A 192 -9.46 -5.93 -17.70
C ILE A 192 -10.07 -7.32 -17.92
N LEU A 193 -9.74 -8.29 -17.07
CA LEU A 193 -10.26 -9.66 -17.17
C LEU A 193 -11.79 -9.68 -17.13
N ARG A 194 -12.39 -8.91 -16.20
CA ARG A 194 -13.84 -8.77 -16.09
C ARG A 194 -14.44 -8.17 -17.36
N SER A 195 -13.85 -7.11 -17.91
CA SER A 195 -14.32 -6.49 -19.14
C SER A 195 -14.25 -7.44 -20.34
N ILE A 196 -13.18 -8.24 -20.45
CA ILE A 196 -13.04 -9.26 -21.49
C ILE A 196 -14.13 -10.33 -21.35
N MET A 197 -14.37 -10.83 -20.14
CA MET A 197 -15.41 -11.83 -19.88
C MET A 197 -16.82 -11.32 -20.20
N GLU A 198 -17.14 -10.08 -19.81
CA GLU A 198 -18.44 -9.45 -20.11
C GLU A 198 -18.63 -9.31 -21.63
N ASN A 199 -17.59 -8.88 -22.37
CA ASN A 199 -17.64 -8.78 -23.83
C ASN A 199 -17.81 -10.15 -24.51
N LEU A 200 -17.10 -11.18 -24.04
CA LEU A 200 -17.23 -12.55 -24.56
C LEU A 200 -18.64 -13.11 -24.30
N ALA A 201 -19.19 -12.90 -23.11
CA ALA A 201 -20.54 -13.36 -22.77
C ALA A 201 -21.60 -12.71 -23.67
N VAL A 202 -21.49 -11.41 -23.93
CA VAL A 202 -22.39 -10.69 -24.86
C VAL A 202 -22.26 -11.21 -26.28
N PHE A 203 -21.04 -11.50 -26.74
CA PHE A 203 -20.79 -12.08 -28.07
C PHE A 203 -21.46 -13.47 -28.22
N PHE A 204 -21.29 -14.36 -27.23
CA PHE A 204 -21.94 -15.67 -27.23
C PHE A 204 -23.48 -15.58 -27.17
N MET A 205 -24.03 -14.65 -26.39
CA MET A 205 -25.49 -14.44 -26.33
C MET A 205 -26.07 -13.90 -27.65
N LYS A 206 -25.35 -13.01 -28.35
CA LYS A 206 -25.77 -12.51 -29.67
C LYS A 206 -25.76 -13.63 -30.72
N ASN A 207 -24.70 -14.45 -30.74
CA ASN A 207 -24.58 -15.55 -31.69
C ASN A 207 -25.67 -16.64 -31.48
N LYS A 208 -26.12 -16.83 -30.23
CA LYS A 208 -27.21 -17.78 -29.91
C LYS A 208 -28.60 -17.26 -30.30
N ARG A 209 -28.80 -15.94 -30.40
CA ARG A 209 -30.08 -15.32 -30.84
C ARG A 209 -30.21 -15.19 -32.35
N SER A 210 -29.10 -15.20 -33.09
CA SER A 210 -29.09 -15.16 -34.57
C SER A 210 -29.27 -16.53 -35.23
N SER A 211 -29.59 -17.57 -34.46
CA SER A 211 -30.00 -18.88 -34.96
C SER A 211 -31.51 -19.09 -34.73
N PRO A 212 -32.41 -18.41 -35.47
CA PRO A 212 -33.79 -18.84 -35.58
C PRO A 212 -33.87 -20.01 -36.57
N GLU A 213 -34.31 -21.16 -36.08
CA GLU A 213 -35.04 -22.16 -36.89
C GLU A 213 -36.51 -21.75 -36.98
#